data_AF-A0A4Q3HTM6-F1
#
_entry.id   AF-A0A4Q3HTM6-F1
#
_cell.length_a   1.000
_cell.length_b   1.000
_cell.length_c   1.000
_cell.angle_alpha   90.00
_cell.angle_beta   90.00
_cell.angle_gamma   90.00
#
_symmetry.space_group_name_H-M   'P 1'
#
loop_
_entity.id
_entity.type
_entity.pdbx_description
1 polymer ?
#
loop_
_entity_poly.entity_id
_entity_poly.type
_entity_poly.pdbx_seq_one_letter_code
_entity_poly.pdbx_strand_id
1 'polypeptide(L)'
;MPAAQIATNPDRPILRFAPSPNGLLHLGHALSAILNHDMARDINGRFLLRIEDIDLARSTPNYEDAIYRDLHWLGLSWEEPPRRQSEHFETYRQALAELMEMGLVYPAFMTRGEVKARVADFEADGATWPRDPDGSALYPDHDRYLSETKRKTLIESGIRHSWRLDMDKALARVSDALTWREISDGAEKLVPADPAAWGDVVLSRSDA
;
A
#
# COMPACT_ATOMS: atom_id res chain seq x y z
N MET A 1 -21.74 -18.19 12.67
CA MET A 1 -21.34 -17.51 13.93
C MET A 1 -21.22 -16.03 13.62
N PRO A 2 -21.87 -15.12 14.36
CA PRO A 2 -21.62 -13.69 14.16
C PRO A 2 -20.16 -13.40 14.52
N ALA A 3 -19.45 -12.66 13.65
CA ALA A 3 -18.09 -12.22 13.92
C ALA A 3 -18.09 -11.44 15.24
N ALA A 4 -17.23 -11.84 16.18
CA ALA A 4 -17.09 -11.14 17.44
C ALA A 4 -16.71 -9.68 17.15
N GLN A 5 -17.61 -8.76 17.49
CA GLN A 5 -17.35 -7.33 17.42
C GLN A 5 -16.28 -7.03 18.46
N ILE A 6 -15.04 -6.82 18.01
CA ILE A 6 -13.97 -6.42 18.90
C ILE A 6 -14.30 -5.00 19.37
N ALA A 7 -14.57 -4.85 20.68
CA ALA A 7 -14.85 -3.56 21.27
C ALA A 7 -13.64 -2.63 21.05
N THR A 8 -13.80 -1.62 20.20
CA THR A 8 -12.76 -0.61 19.98
C THR A 8 -12.88 0.44 21.08
N ASN A 9 -12.00 0.38 22.09
CA ASN A 9 -11.70 1.56 22.89
C ASN A 9 -10.81 2.48 22.03
N PRO A 10 -11.28 3.68 21.61
CA PRO A 10 -10.49 4.57 20.76
C PRO A 10 -9.19 5.05 21.41
N ASP A 11 -9.07 4.92 22.73
CA ASP A 11 -7.91 5.40 23.50
C ASP A 11 -6.80 4.35 23.66
N ARG A 12 -7.01 3.10 23.21
CA ARG A 12 -6.01 2.03 23.34
C ARG A 12 -5.17 1.91 22.05
N PRO A 13 -3.84 2.11 22.09
CA PRO A 13 -2.98 1.96 20.91
C PRO A 13 -3.15 0.59 20.24
N ILE A 14 -3.12 0.56 18.90
CA ILE A 14 -3.27 -0.67 18.11
C ILE A 14 -2.05 -0.85 17.23
N LEU A 15 -1.36 -1.98 17.41
CA LEU A 15 -0.23 -2.39 16.60
C LEU A 15 -0.63 -3.61 15.77
N ARG A 16 0.04 -3.81 14.64
CA ARG A 16 -0.20 -4.99 13.79
C ARG A 16 1.08 -5.54 13.19
N PHE A 17 1.17 -6.87 13.16
CA PHE A 17 2.04 -7.58 12.24
C PHE A 17 1.24 -7.94 10.98
N ALA A 18 1.79 -7.64 9.80
CA ALA A 18 1.05 -7.72 8.54
C ALA A 18 1.83 -8.50 7.45
N PRO A 19 1.97 -9.83 7.58
CA PRO A 19 2.70 -10.66 6.62
C PRO A 19 1.86 -10.99 5.38
N SER A 20 2.51 -11.10 4.23
CA SER A 20 1.92 -11.71 3.03
C SER A 20 2.17 -13.22 3.00
N PRO A 21 1.17 -14.08 2.73
CA PRO A 21 1.32 -15.53 2.71
C PRO A 21 1.85 -16.04 1.35
N ASN A 22 2.96 -15.46 0.87
CA ASN A 22 3.60 -15.81 -0.41
C ASN A 22 4.99 -16.45 -0.25
N GLY A 23 5.36 -16.78 0.99
CA GLY A 23 6.60 -17.45 1.37
C GLY A 23 6.65 -17.70 2.87
N LEU A 24 7.69 -18.39 3.33
CA LEU A 24 7.93 -18.60 4.76
C LEU A 24 8.43 -17.31 5.43
N LEU A 25 8.17 -17.15 6.73
CA LEU A 25 8.73 -16.04 7.50
C LEU A 25 10.26 -16.14 7.56
N HIS A 26 10.92 -14.98 7.52
CA HIS A 26 12.36 -14.86 7.70
C HIS A 26 12.66 -14.08 8.98
N LEU A 27 13.93 -13.97 9.38
CA LEU A 27 14.33 -13.33 10.64
C LEU A 27 13.81 -11.89 10.79
N GLY A 28 13.83 -11.09 9.72
CA GLY A 28 13.23 -9.75 9.74
C GLY A 28 11.73 -9.74 10.06
N HIS A 29 10.96 -10.74 9.61
CA HIS A 29 9.54 -10.88 9.97
C HIS A 29 9.39 -11.24 11.45
N ALA A 30 10.18 -12.19 11.94
CA ALA A 30 10.17 -12.56 13.36
C ALA A 30 10.48 -11.34 14.25
N LEU A 31 11.53 -10.58 13.91
CA LEU A 31 11.88 -9.35 14.62
C LEU A 31 10.72 -8.34 14.61
N SER A 32 10.12 -8.08 13.44
CA SER A 32 8.99 -7.15 13.32
C SER A 32 7.78 -7.59 14.15
N ALA A 33 7.44 -8.88 14.14
CA ALA A 33 6.33 -9.44 14.90
C ALA A 33 6.57 -9.32 16.42
N ILE A 34 7.77 -9.69 16.89
CA ILE A 34 8.17 -9.59 18.30
C ILE A 34 8.11 -8.13 18.77
N LEU A 35 8.70 -7.20 18.00
CA LEU A 35 8.71 -5.78 18.36
C LEU A 35 7.29 -5.20 18.47
N ASN A 36 6.40 -5.52 17.53
CA ASN A 36 5.02 -5.06 17.59
C ASN A 36 4.25 -5.70 18.75
N HIS A 37 4.46 -6.98 19.03
CA HIS A 37 3.81 -7.69 20.12
C HIS A 37 4.25 -7.13 21.49
N ASP A 38 5.55 -7.00 21.70
CA ASP A 38 6.11 -6.54 22.97
C ASP A 38 5.81 -5.06 23.21
N MET A 39 5.91 -4.21 22.16
CA MET A 39 5.53 -2.80 22.27
C MET A 39 4.04 -2.66 22.60
N ALA A 40 3.16 -3.45 21.99
CA ALA A 40 1.73 -3.44 22.32
C ALA A 40 1.51 -3.81 23.78
N ARG A 41 2.20 -4.82 24.32
CA ARG A 41 2.11 -5.18 25.73
C ARG A 41 2.59 -4.05 26.63
N ASP A 42 3.74 -3.46 26.33
CA ASP A 42 4.40 -2.46 27.17
C ASP A 42 3.61 -1.15 27.26
N ILE A 43 2.90 -0.76 26.20
CA ILE A 43 2.02 0.42 26.18
C ILE A 43 0.56 0.09 26.52
N ASN A 44 0.28 -1.12 26.99
CA ASN A 44 -1.08 -1.63 27.24
C ASN A 44 -2.01 -1.50 26.00
N GLY A 45 -1.43 -1.60 24.81
CA GLY A 45 -2.07 -1.60 23.50
C GLY A 45 -2.60 -2.97 23.07
N ARG A 46 -3.14 -3.03 21.85
CA ARG A 46 -3.68 -4.22 21.18
C ARG A 46 -2.69 -4.71 20.13
N PHE A 47 -2.54 -6.02 19.99
CA PHE A 47 -1.71 -6.62 18.94
C PHE A 47 -2.57 -7.44 17.99
N LEU A 48 -2.61 -7.00 16.74
CA LEU A 48 -3.41 -7.63 15.68
C LEU A 48 -2.51 -8.36 14.67
N LEU A 49 -3.06 -9.42 14.09
CA LEU A 49 -2.50 -10.07 12.91
C LEU A 49 -3.37 -9.74 11.69
N ARG A 50 -2.75 -9.25 10.62
CA ARG A 50 -3.42 -9.00 9.34
C ARG A 50 -2.70 -9.71 8.20
N ILE A 51 -3.39 -10.64 7.55
CA ILE A 51 -2.83 -11.35 6.39
C ILE A 51 -2.97 -10.45 5.15
N GLU A 52 -1.83 -10.09 4.56
CA GLU A 52 -1.72 -9.24 3.36
C GLU A 52 -1.81 -10.12 2.10
N ASP A 53 -2.98 -10.73 1.88
CA ASP A 53 -3.27 -11.73 0.85
C ASP A 53 -3.94 -11.17 -0.43
N ILE A 54 -3.73 -9.89 -0.74
CA ILE A 54 -4.35 -9.21 -1.90
C ILE A 54 -3.88 -9.76 -3.25
N ASP A 55 -2.72 -10.40 -3.31
CA ASP A 55 -2.26 -11.11 -4.51
C ASP A 55 -2.66 -12.58 -4.43
N LEU A 56 -3.90 -12.87 -4.83
CA LEU A 56 -4.50 -14.20 -4.73
C LEU A 56 -3.70 -15.29 -5.46
N ALA A 57 -2.95 -14.93 -6.51
CA ALA A 57 -2.17 -15.89 -7.28
C ALA A 57 -0.90 -16.35 -6.55
N ARG A 58 -0.34 -15.47 -5.70
CA ARG A 58 0.88 -15.76 -4.92
C ARG A 58 0.59 -16.16 -3.47
N SER A 59 -0.58 -15.80 -2.95
CA SER A 59 -1.05 -16.16 -1.62
C SER A 59 -1.47 -17.63 -1.56
N THR A 60 -0.91 -18.41 -0.62
CA THR A 60 -1.31 -19.81 -0.42
C THR A 60 -1.73 -20.07 1.02
N PRO A 61 -2.79 -20.89 1.25
CA PRO A 61 -3.20 -21.28 2.59
C PRO A 61 -2.08 -21.93 3.41
N ASN A 62 -1.22 -22.72 2.76
CA ASN A 62 -0.09 -23.37 3.43
C ASN A 62 0.90 -22.38 4.04
N TYR A 63 1.14 -21.24 3.39
CA TYR A 63 1.99 -20.19 3.94
C TYR A 63 1.28 -19.40 5.04
N GLU A 64 -0.03 -19.22 4.96
CA GLU A 64 -0.82 -18.65 6.05
C GLU A 64 -0.76 -19.53 7.32
N ASP A 65 -0.97 -20.84 7.17
CA ASP A 65 -0.84 -21.80 8.28
C ASP A 65 0.59 -21.83 8.85
N ALA A 66 1.61 -21.70 7.99
CA ALA A 66 2.99 -21.59 8.41
C ALA A 66 3.24 -20.32 9.25
N ILE A 67 2.67 -19.18 8.84
CA ILE A 67 2.73 -17.93 9.61
C ILE A 67 2.16 -18.16 11.02
N TYR A 68 0.97 -18.75 11.15
CA TYR A 68 0.37 -19.00 12.46
C TYR A 68 1.23 -19.92 13.33
N ARG A 69 1.74 -21.01 12.77
CA ARG A 69 2.60 -21.95 13.49
C ARG A 69 3.89 -21.27 13.97
N ASP A 70 4.53 -20.48 13.12
CA ASP A 70 5.81 -19.84 13.44
C ASP A 70 5.61 -18.75 14.51
N LEU A 71 4.53 -17.97 14.45
CA LEU A 71 4.18 -16.98 15.49
C LEU A 71 3.88 -17.65 16.84
N HIS A 72 3.12 -18.76 16.84
CA HIS A 72 2.89 -19.53 18.07
C HIS A 72 4.18 -20.14 18.62
N TRP A 73 5.07 -20.65 17.76
CA TRP A 73 6.37 -21.17 18.16
C TRP A 73 7.25 -20.10 18.82
N LEU A 74 7.17 -18.86 18.33
CA LEU A 74 7.81 -17.68 18.94
C LEU A 74 7.14 -17.23 20.25
N GLY A 75 6.03 -17.84 20.65
CA GLY A 75 5.27 -17.46 21.85
C GLY A 75 4.42 -16.20 21.69
N LEU A 76 4.14 -15.79 20.44
CA LEU A 76 3.34 -14.60 20.16
C LEU A 76 1.87 -14.97 20.05
N SER A 77 1.02 -14.22 20.76
CA SER A 77 -0.44 -14.31 20.66
C SER A 77 -1.01 -13.03 20.11
N TRP A 78 -2.03 -13.11 19.24
CA TRP A 78 -2.73 -11.96 18.67
C TRP A 78 -4.23 -12.05 18.97
N GLU A 79 -4.94 -10.95 18.74
CA GLU A 79 -6.40 -10.97 18.82
C GLU A 79 -7.01 -11.72 17.64
N GLU A 80 -7.89 -12.67 17.95
CA GLU A 80 -8.56 -13.50 16.96
C GLU A 80 -10.00 -13.04 16.66
N PRO A 81 -10.49 -13.29 15.44
CA PRO A 81 -9.78 -13.86 14.29
C PRO A 81 -8.79 -12.88 13.64
N PRO A 82 -7.73 -13.35 12.95
CA PRO A 82 -6.88 -12.48 12.14
C PRO A 82 -7.70 -11.85 11.01
N ARG A 83 -7.32 -10.65 10.57
CA ARG A 83 -7.96 -9.98 9.43
C ARG A 83 -7.29 -10.42 8.13
N ARG A 84 -8.04 -10.90 7.14
CA ARG A 84 -7.53 -11.15 5.78
C ARG A 84 -7.92 -10.02 4.86
N GLN A 85 -7.00 -9.49 4.07
CA GLN A 85 -7.32 -8.37 3.18
C GLN A 85 -8.22 -8.77 2.00
N SER A 86 -8.10 -10.01 1.51
CA SER A 86 -8.95 -10.55 0.44
C SER A 86 -10.45 -10.55 0.80
N GLU A 87 -10.77 -10.68 2.08
CA GLU A 87 -12.14 -10.59 2.61
C GLU A 87 -12.69 -9.15 2.63
N HIS A 88 -11.88 -8.15 2.26
CA HIS A 88 -12.19 -6.72 2.34
C HIS A 88 -11.99 -5.95 1.03
N PHE A 89 -11.93 -6.63 -0.13
CA PHE A 89 -11.77 -5.93 -1.42
C PHE A 89 -12.83 -4.86 -1.68
N GLU A 90 -14.07 -5.06 -1.19
CA GLU A 90 -15.12 -4.06 -1.31
C GLU A 90 -14.78 -2.73 -0.64
N THR A 91 -14.12 -2.76 0.53
CA THR A 91 -13.67 -1.55 1.22
C THR A 91 -12.65 -0.78 0.37
N TYR A 92 -11.74 -1.46 -0.31
CA TYR A 92 -10.76 -0.79 -1.19
C TYR A 92 -11.42 -0.25 -2.46
N ARG A 93 -12.42 -0.95 -3.01
CA ARG A 93 -13.22 -0.46 -4.15
C ARG A 93 -13.95 0.83 -3.80
N GLN A 94 -14.56 0.89 -2.62
CA GLN A 94 -15.25 2.09 -2.12
C GLN A 94 -14.27 3.25 -1.93
N ALA A 95 -13.14 3.03 -1.25
CA ALA A 95 -12.12 4.06 -1.08
C ALA A 95 -11.58 4.58 -2.42
N LEU A 96 -11.37 3.71 -3.41
CA LEU A 96 -10.98 4.13 -4.74
C LEU A 96 -12.08 4.94 -5.44
N ALA A 97 -13.35 4.54 -5.32
CA ALA A 97 -14.48 5.26 -5.88
C ALA A 97 -14.59 6.68 -5.28
N GLU A 98 -14.39 6.85 -3.97
CA GLU A 98 -14.34 8.16 -3.33
C GLU A 98 -13.21 9.04 -3.93
N LEU A 99 -12.01 8.47 -4.13
CA LEU A 99 -10.91 9.19 -4.77
C LEU A 99 -11.20 9.55 -6.24
N MET A 100 -11.95 8.70 -6.96
CA MET A 100 -12.43 9.00 -8.32
C MET A 100 -13.42 10.18 -8.31
N GLU A 101 -14.40 10.16 -7.40
CA GLU A 101 -15.38 11.25 -7.24
C GLU A 101 -14.70 12.56 -6.86
N MET A 102 -13.64 12.50 -6.06
CA MET A 102 -12.83 13.67 -5.71
C MET A 102 -11.95 14.18 -6.87
N GLY A 103 -11.86 13.45 -7.99
CA GLY A 103 -11.03 13.78 -9.14
C GLY A 103 -9.52 13.60 -8.90
N LEU A 104 -9.14 12.80 -7.90
CA LEU A 104 -7.77 12.60 -7.43
C LEU A 104 -7.04 11.44 -8.09
N VAL A 105 -7.73 10.66 -8.93
CA VAL A 105 -7.13 9.51 -9.62
C VAL A 105 -7.39 9.56 -11.12
N TYR A 106 -6.52 8.90 -11.86
CA TYR A 106 -6.68 8.72 -13.29
C TYR A 106 -6.24 7.30 -13.71
N PRO A 107 -6.81 6.76 -14.81
CA PRO A 107 -6.37 5.50 -15.35
C PRO A 107 -5.07 5.67 -16.13
N ALA A 108 -4.10 4.82 -15.84
CA ALA A 108 -2.80 4.72 -16.46
C ALA A 108 -2.71 3.44 -17.28
N PHE A 109 -2.44 3.58 -18.57
CA PHE A 109 -2.57 2.52 -19.57
C PHE A 109 -1.22 1.93 -20.03
N MET A 110 -0.11 2.64 -19.80
CA MET A 110 1.20 2.16 -20.25
C MET A 110 1.68 0.96 -19.43
N THR A 111 2.15 -0.04 -20.16
CA THR A 111 2.90 -1.16 -19.62
C THR A 111 4.27 -0.68 -19.12
N ARG A 112 4.90 -1.51 -18.26
CA ARG A 112 6.28 -1.26 -17.81
C ARG A 112 7.27 -1.15 -18.98
N GLY A 113 7.05 -1.91 -20.05
CA GLY A 113 7.88 -1.88 -21.25
C GLY A 113 7.78 -0.55 -21.99
N GLU A 114 6.56 -0.03 -22.17
CA GLU A 114 6.32 1.27 -22.80
C GLU A 114 6.87 2.43 -21.97
N VAL A 115 6.73 2.37 -20.64
CA VAL A 115 7.38 3.35 -19.75
C VAL A 115 8.89 3.33 -19.94
N LYS A 116 9.52 2.15 -19.94
CA LYS A 116 10.97 2.01 -20.13
C LYS A 116 11.42 2.54 -21.51
N ALA A 117 10.67 2.24 -22.57
CA ALA A 117 10.97 2.74 -23.91
C ALA A 117 10.92 4.28 -23.94
N ARG A 118 9.87 4.88 -23.38
CA ARG A 118 9.74 6.34 -23.30
C ARG A 118 10.86 7.00 -22.50
N VAL A 119 11.24 6.41 -21.38
CA VAL A 119 12.36 6.89 -20.56
C VAL A 119 13.66 6.84 -21.37
N ALA A 120 13.92 5.73 -22.07
CA ALA A 120 15.12 5.59 -22.89
C ALA A 120 15.16 6.58 -24.06
N ASP A 121 14.02 6.80 -24.74
CA ASP A 121 13.92 7.77 -25.82
C ASP A 121 14.17 9.20 -25.33
N PHE A 122 13.65 9.57 -24.16
CA PHE A 122 13.89 10.87 -23.54
C PHE A 122 15.35 11.06 -23.11
N GLU A 123 15.97 10.02 -22.55
CA GLU A 123 17.36 10.06 -22.09
C GLU A 123 18.38 9.98 -23.25
N ALA A 124 17.95 9.62 -24.47
CA ALA A 124 18.82 9.54 -25.65
C ALA A 124 19.44 10.90 -26.04
N ASP A 125 18.75 11.99 -25.75
CA ASP A 125 19.21 13.36 -26.01
C ASP A 125 20.08 13.94 -24.87
N GLY A 126 20.47 13.11 -23.90
CA GLY A 126 21.32 13.50 -22.77
C GLY A 126 20.60 14.16 -21.60
N ALA A 127 19.26 14.29 -21.67
CA ALA A 127 18.44 14.66 -20.53
C ALA A 127 18.30 13.49 -19.55
N THR A 128 17.90 13.76 -18.30
CA THR A 128 17.66 12.72 -17.28
C THR A 128 16.18 12.66 -16.97
N TRP A 129 15.59 11.45 -17.03
CA TRP A 129 14.20 11.26 -16.64
C TRP A 129 14.06 11.31 -15.11
N PRO A 130 13.01 11.93 -14.55
CA PRO A 130 12.83 12.00 -13.10
C PRO A 130 12.65 10.61 -12.48
N ARG A 131 13.22 10.41 -11.30
CA ARG A 131 13.20 9.14 -10.57
C ARG A 131 12.73 9.35 -9.15
N ASP A 132 12.08 8.33 -8.59
CA ASP A 132 11.72 8.29 -7.18
C ASP A 132 12.98 8.11 -6.29
N PRO A 133 12.84 8.25 -4.96
CA PRO A 133 13.97 8.07 -4.04
C PRO A 133 14.64 6.69 -4.12
N ASP A 134 13.93 5.67 -4.62
CA ASP A 134 14.46 4.31 -4.82
C ASP A 134 15.14 4.14 -6.20
N GLY A 135 15.17 5.19 -7.03
CA GLY A 135 15.80 5.22 -8.35
C GLY A 135 14.91 4.71 -9.50
N SER A 136 13.65 4.38 -9.23
CA SER A 136 12.70 3.97 -10.27
C SER A 136 12.22 5.17 -11.05
N ALA A 137 12.10 5.03 -12.38
CA ALA A 137 11.60 6.10 -13.23
C ALA A 137 10.14 6.46 -12.87
N LEU A 138 9.86 7.75 -12.72
CA LEU A 138 8.49 8.21 -12.46
C LEU A 138 7.59 7.89 -13.66
N TYR A 139 6.31 7.60 -13.38
CA TYR A 139 5.34 7.32 -14.44
C TYR A 139 5.16 8.57 -15.31
N PRO A 140 5.14 8.44 -16.65
CA PRO A 140 4.91 9.58 -17.50
C PRO A 140 3.49 10.13 -17.37
N ASP A 141 3.38 11.45 -17.29
CA ASP A 141 2.14 12.20 -17.03
C ASP A 141 1.11 12.19 -18.18
N HIS A 142 1.47 11.71 -19.38
CA HIS A 142 0.59 11.68 -20.55
C HIS A 142 -0.85 11.22 -20.26
N ASP A 143 -1.01 10.11 -19.52
CA ASP A 143 -2.33 9.54 -19.27
C ASP A 143 -3.17 10.40 -18.30
N ARG A 144 -2.51 11.21 -17.47
CA ARG A 144 -3.14 12.18 -16.57
C ARG A 144 -3.93 13.23 -17.35
N TYR A 145 -3.53 13.54 -18.59
CA TYR A 145 -4.17 14.58 -19.40
C TYR A 145 -5.13 14.04 -20.47
N LEU A 146 -5.35 12.71 -20.52
CA LEU A 146 -6.37 12.13 -21.42
C LEU A 146 -7.77 12.65 -21.06
N SER A 147 -8.56 12.99 -22.07
CA SER A 147 -9.96 13.39 -21.89
C SER A 147 -10.80 12.24 -21.33
N GLU A 148 -11.87 12.56 -20.58
CA GLU A 148 -12.80 11.56 -20.03
C GLU A 148 -13.35 10.61 -21.11
N THR A 149 -13.72 11.15 -22.27
CA THR A 149 -14.17 10.35 -23.42
C THR A 149 -13.11 9.34 -23.84
N LYS A 150 -11.84 9.76 -23.98
CA LYS A 150 -10.76 8.87 -24.40
C LYS A 150 -10.46 7.81 -23.34
N ARG A 151 -10.45 8.19 -22.06
CA ARG A 151 -10.29 7.27 -20.93
C ARG A 151 -11.38 6.20 -20.94
N LYS A 152 -12.64 6.62 -21.09
CA LYS A 152 -13.80 5.72 -21.15
C LYS A 152 -13.67 4.74 -22.32
N THR A 153 -13.37 5.22 -23.52
CA THR A 153 -13.17 4.36 -24.70
C THR A 153 -12.05 3.32 -24.49
N LEU A 154 -10.93 3.73 -23.91
CA LEU A 154 -9.82 2.81 -23.60
C LEU A 154 -10.26 1.75 -22.58
N ILE A 155 -10.88 2.15 -21.46
CA ILE A 155 -11.38 1.21 -20.45
C ILE A 155 -12.41 0.23 -21.06
N GLU A 156 -13.36 0.73 -21.84
CA GLU A 156 -14.40 -0.08 -22.50
C GLU A 156 -13.83 -1.04 -23.56
N SER A 157 -12.67 -0.73 -24.15
CA SER A 157 -11.94 -1.64 -25.06
C SER A 157 -11.34 -2.86 -24.36
N GLY A 158 -11.34 -2.89 -23.02
CA GLY A 158 -10.76 -3.97 -22.23
C GLY A 158 -9.23 -3.89 -22.08
N ILE A 159 -8.61 -2.77 -22.42
CA ILE A 159 -7.17 -2.58 -22.18
C ILE A 159 -6.89 -2.63 -20.67
N ARG A 160 -5.82 -3.33 -20.29
CA ARG A 160 -5.37 -3.34 -18.90
C ARG A 160 -4.92 -1.94 -18.50
N HIS A 161 -5.26 -1.56 -17.27
CA HIS A 161 -4.87 -0.27 -16.73
C HIS A 161 -4.64 -0.37 -15.22
N SER A 162 -4.01 0.67 -14.69
CA SER A 162 -3.89 0.89 -13.24
C SER A 162 -4.53 2.22 -12.89
N TRP A 163 -5.10 2.31 -11.70
CA TRP A 163 -5.53 3.60 -11.14
C TRP A 163 -4.37 4.20 -10.39
N ARG A 164 -3.95 5.40 -10.80
CA ARG A 164 -2.88 6.14 -10.14
C ARG A 164 -3.43 7.37 -9.42
N LEU A 165 -2.79 7.71 -8.32
CA LEU A 165 -3.03 8.98 -7.63
C LEU A 165 -2.43 10.13 -8.47
N ASP A 166 -3.23 11.14 -8.79
CA ASP A 166 -2.77 12.41 -9.34
C ASP A 166 -2.10 13.20 -8.20
N MET A 167 -0.77 13.08 -8.07
CA MET A 167 -0.04 13.60 -6.93
C MET A 167 -0.15 15.13 -6.82
N ASP A 168 -0.18 15.84 -7.96
CA ASP A 168 -0.31 17.30 -7.99
C ASP A 168 -1.66 17.73 -7.41
N LYS A 169 -2.76 17.07 -7.83
CA LYS A 169 -4.08 17.35 -7.26
C LYS A 169 -4.20 16.94 -5.81
N ALA A 170 -3.59 15.83 -5.41
CA ALA A 170 -3.60 15.38 -4.02
C ALA A 170 -2.89 16.39 -3.11
N LEU A 171 -1.69 16.84 -3.50
CA LEU A 171 -0.93 17.85 -2.77
C LEU A 171 -1.66 19.20 -2.72
N ALA A 172 -2.36 19.58 -3.79
CA ALA A 172 -3.18 20.80 -3.80
C ALA A 172 -4.36 20.77 -2.80
N ARG A 173 -4.73 19.59 -2.25
CA ARG A 173 -5.76 19.46 -1.19
C ARG A 173 -5.18 19.55 0.22
N VAL A 174 -3.86 19.59 0.37
CA VAL A 174 -3.19 19.67 1.67
C VAL A 174 -2.65 21.10 1.85
N SER A 175 -3.03 21.75 2.94
CA SER A 175 -2.62 23.13 3.26
C SER A 175 -1.27 23.23 3.93
N ASP A 176 -0.88 22.20 4.68
CA ASP A 176 0.27 22.21 5.57
C ASP A 176 1.37 21.26 5.10
N ALA A 177 2.60 21.53 5.53
CA ALA A 177 3.71 20.61 5.30
C ALA A 177 3.40 19.24 5.95
N LEU A 178 3.44 18.19 5.13
CA LEU A 178 3.25 16.84 5.62
C LEU A 178 4.47 16.40 6.42
N THR A 179 4.24 15.90 7.63
CA THR A 179 5.28 15.41 8.53
C THR A 179 4.80 14.15 9.24
N TRP A 180 5.72 13.28 9.65
CA TRP A 180 5.44 12.22 10.62
C TRP A 180 6.44 12.25 11.76
N ARG A 181 6.05 11.66 12.89
CA ARG A 181 6.95 11.45 14.02
C ARG A 181 7.48 10.03 13.95
N GLU A 182 8.80 9.92 13.91
CA GLU A 182 9.52 8.66 14.00
C GLU A 182 10.05 8.51 15.42
N ILE A 183 9.84 7.34 16.01
CA ILE A 183 10.39 6.99 17.32
C ILE A 183 11.37 5.84 17.10
N SER A 184 12.64 6.08 17.37
CA SER A 184 13.71 5.07 17.32
C SER A 184 14.61 5.23 18.54
N ASP A 185 14.97 4.12 19.18
CA ASP A 185 15.90 4.11 20.33
C ASP A 185 15.53 5.09 21.47
N GLY A 186 14.23 5.32 21.66
CA GLY A 186 13.70 6.25 22.67
C GLY A 186 13.80 7.75 22.29
N ALA A 187 14.32 8.07 21.10
CA ALA A 187 14.31 9.43 20.56
C ALA A 187 13.13 9.63 19.61
N GLU A 188 12.45 10.76 19.75
CA GLU A 188 11.43 11.22 18.80
C GLU A 188 12.07 12.20 17.80
N LYS A 189 11.81 11.98 16.52
CA LYS A 189 12.20 12.85 15.43
C LYS A 189 10.99 13.22 14.59
N LEU A 190 10.79 14.51 14.37
CA LEU A 190 9.85 14.97 13.35
C LEU A 190 10.53 14.89 11.97
N VAL A 191 9.93 14.14 11.06
CA VAL A 191 10.46 13.91 9.71
C VAL A 191 9.55 14.60 8.68
N PRO A 192 10.08 15.47 7.81
CA PRO A 192 9.32 16.03 6.71
C PRO A 192 9.03 14.97 5.65
N ALA A 193 7.82 14.98 5.11
CA ALA A 193 7.42 14.16 3.98
C ALA A 193 7.49 14.96 2.68
N ASP A 194 8.03 14.33 1.65
CA ASP A 194 7.97 14.80 0.28
C ASP A 194 7.27 13.73 -0.59
N PRO A 195 5.92 13.72 -0.63
CA PRO A 195 5.19 12.79 -1.50
C PRO A 195 5.43 13.06 -2.98
N ALA A 196 5.75 14.31 -3.37
CA ALA A 196 5.97 14.68 -4.77
C ALA A 196 7.15 13.92 -5.38
N ALA A 197 8.18 13.64 -4.57
CA ALA A 197 9.35 12.86 -5.00
C ALA A 197 8.99 11.46 -5.53
N TRP A 198 7.87 10.87 -5.11
CA TRP A 198 7.43 9.52 -5.52
C TRP A 198 6.57 9.50 -6.78
N GLY A 199 6.13 10.67 -7.27
CA GLY A 199 5.23 10.81 -8.41
C GLY A 199 3.87 10.13 -8.21
N ASP A 200 3.22 9.78 -9.32
CA ASP A 200 1.86 9.25 -9.33
C ASP A 200 1.83 7.75 -8.99
N VAL A 201 1.65 7.41 -7.71
CA VAL A 201 1.65 6.02 -7.22
C VAL A 201 0.44 5.21 -7.70
N VAL A 202 0.63 3.90 -7.89
CA VAL A 202 -0.46 2.98 -8.22
C VAL A 202 -1.28 2.67 -6.96
N LEU A 203 -2.59 2.89 -7.02
CA LEU A 203 -3.55 2.58 -5.96
C LEU A 203 -4.28 1.25 -6.21
N SER A 204 -4.57 0.95 -7.47
CA SER A 204 -5.28 -0.27 -7.86
C SER A 204 -4.92 -0.70 -9.28
N ARG A 205 -5.11 -1.98 -9.60
CA ARG A 205 -4.96 -2.51 -10.97
C ARG A 205 -6.30 -3.04 -11.45
N SER A 206 -6.55 -2.95 -12.75
CA SER A 206 -7.80 -3.44 -13.34
C SER A 206 -7.96 -4.96 -13.30
N ASP A 207 -6.88 -5.69 -13.00
CA ASP A 207 -6.84 -7.14 -12.86
C ASP A 207 -6.79 -7.61 -11.39
N ALA A 208 -6.93 -6.69 -10.43
CA ALA A 208 -7.02 -6.98 -9.00
C ALA A 208 -8.47 -7.23 -8.54
#